data_AF-A0A0C2MBH6-F1
#
_entry.id   AF-A0A0C2MBH6-F1
#
_cell.length_a   1.000
_cell.length_b   1.000
_cell.length_c   1.000
_cell.angle_alpha   90.00
_cell.angle_beta   90.00
_cell.angle_gamma   90.00
#
_symmetry.space_group_name_H-M   'P 1'
#
loop_
_entity.id
_entity.type
_entity.pdbx_description
1 polymer ?
#
loop_
_entity_poly.entity_id
_entity_poly.type
_entity_poly.pdbx_seq_one_letter_code
_entity_poly.pdbx_strand_id
1 'polypeptide(L)'
;MLVPFIQQPIYFDVRTRPRSIPTITGTKDLQNVSITIRVLFRPEVNQLCNIFKNLGLDYDERILPSITSEVLKSVVAQFDAAELITQREAVKQHLLLGFKRNTEESGE
;
A
#
# COMPACT_ATOMS: atom_id res chain seq x y z
N MET A 1 -4.77 45.45 7.27
CA MET A 1 -4.23 44.67 8.40
C MET A 1 -4.76 43.25 8.26
N LEU A 2 -4.00 42.35 7.61
CA LEU A 2 -4.37 40.94 7.44
C LEU A 2 -3.90 40.17 8.68
N VAL A 3 -4.81 39.53 9.40
CA VAL A 3 -4.50 38.68 10.56
C VAL A 3 -3.95 37.35 10.03
N PRO A 4 -2.68 36.96 10.27
CA PRO A 4 -2.04 35.87 9.54
C PRO A 4 -2.23 34.46 10.15
N PHE A 5 -3.09 34.26 11.15
CA PHE A 5 -2.90 33.13 12.08
C PHE A 5 -4.09 32.20 12.36
N ILE A 6 -5.14 32.19 11.54
CA ILE A 6 -6.17 31.14 11.65
C ILE A 6 -5.80 30.00 10.68
N GLN A 7 -4.97 29.06 11.14
CA GLN A 7 -4.87 27.75 10.49
C GLN A 7 -6.08 26.93 10.92
N GLN A 8 -6.89 26.49 9.95
CA GLN A 8 -7.98 25.57 10.23
C GLN A 8 -7.37 24.23 10.69
N PRO A 9 -7.84 23.65 11.80
CA PRO A 9 -7.39 22.33 12.23
C PRO A 9 -7.81 21.30 11.17
N ILE A 10 -6.82 20.59 10.63
CA ILE A 10 -7.05 19.51 9.68
C ILE A 10 -7.24 18.23 10.48
N TYR A 11 -8.45 17.68 10.46
CA TYR A 11 -8.78 16.45 11.15
C TYR A 11 -8.26 15.26 10.35
N PHE A 12 -7.38 14.48 10.96
CA PHE A 12 -6.87 13.24 10.39
C PHE A 12 -7.53 12.04 11.06
N ASP A 13 -8.07 11.13 10.25
CA ASP A 13 -8.53 9.85 10.73
C ASP A 13 -7.36 8.86 10.79
N VAL A 14 -6.94 8.54 12.02
CA VAL A 14 -5.87 7.58 12.33
C VAL A 14 -6.38 6.16 12.52
N ARG A 15 -7.63 5.87 12.17
CA ARG A 15 -8.21 4.53 12.26
C ARG A 15 -7.73 3.64 11.14
N THR A 16 -7.72 2.34 11.40
CA THR A 16 -7.43 1.34 10.38
C THR A 16 -8.54 1.32 9.35
N ARG A 17 -8.21 1.61 8.10
CA ARG A 17 -9.16 1.58 6.98
C ARG A 17 -8.81 0.42 6.05
N PRO A 18 -9.81 -0.37 5.62
CA PRO A 18 -9.58 -1.38 4.59
C PRO A 18 -9.60 -0.73 3.20
N ARG A 19 -8.65 -1.10 2.33
CA ARG A 19 -8.66 -0.74 0.90
C ARG A 19 -8.53 -1.98 0.05
N SER A 20 -9.39 -2.10 -0.96
CA SER A 20 -9.32 -3.17 -1.95
C SER A 20 -8.65 -2.63 -3.20
N ILE A 21 -7.55 -3.27 -3.61
CA ILE A 21 -6.75 -2.84 -4.75
C ILE A 21 -6.80 -3.98 -5.78
N PRO A 22 -7.48 -3.77 -6.92
CA PRO A 22 -7.39 -4.68 -8.06
C PRO A 22 -6.07 -4.42 -8.79
N THR A 23 -5.34 -5.48 -9.11
CA THR A 23 -4.09 -5.40 -9.86
C THR A 23 -4.02 -6.53 -10.87
N ILE A 24 -3.64 -6.18 -12.10
CA ILE A 24 -3.35 -7.15 -13.16
C ILE A 24 -1.83 -7.26 -13.25
N THR A 25 -1.30 -8.46 -13.07
CA THR A 25 0.15 -8.71 -13.08
C THR A 25 0.47 -9.97 -13.88
N GLY A 26 1.70 -10.05 -14.38
CA GLY A 26 2.22 -11.25 -15.05
C GLY A 26 2.79 -12.22 -14.02
N THR A 27 2.51 -13.51 -14.20
CA THR A 27 3.12 -14.61 -13.45
C THR A 27 4.44 -15.05 -14.08
N LYS A 28 5.16 -15.95 -13.42
CA LYS A 28 6.41 -16.52 -13.91
C LYS A 28 6.27 -17.25 -15.25
N ASP A 29 5.13 -17.89 -15.49
CA ASP A 29 4.75 -18.55 -16.73
C ASP A 29 4.17 -17.59 -17.79
N LEU A 30 4.37 -16.27 -17.62
CA LEU A 30 3.96 -15.19 -18.52
C LEU A 30 2.44 -15.10 -18.72
N GLN A 31 1.65 -15.63 -17.79
CA GLN A 31 0.20 -15.48 -17.81
C GLN A 31 -0.22 -14.19 -17.10
N ASN A 32 -1.16 -13.45 -17.69
CA ASN A 32 -1.77 -12.31 -17.01
C ASN A 32 -2.83 -12.80 -16.02
N VAL A 33 -2.64 -12.50 -14.74
CA VAL A 33 -3.59 -12.80 -13.67
C VAL A 33 -4.15 -11.52 -13.09
N SER A 34 -5.46 -11.52 -12.86
CA SER A 34 -6.15 -10.43 -12.16
C SER A 34 -6.33 -10.83 -10.70
N ILE A 35 -5.70 -10.08 -9.80
CA ILE A 35 -5.72 -10.35 -8.36
C ILE A 35 -6.31 -9.13 -7.66
N THR A 36 -7.23 -9.36 -6.74
CA THR A 36 -7.75 -8.31 -5.85
C THR A 36 -7.33 -8.60 -4.43
N ILE A 37 -6.61 -7.66 -3.81
CA ILE A 37 -6.13 -7.80 -2.43
C ILE A 37 -6.78 -6.73 -1.58
N ARG A 38 -7.13 -7.11 -0.34
CA ARG A 38 -7.63 -6.19 0.67
C ARG A 38 -6.52 -5.93 1.69
N VAL A 39 -6.03 -4.70 1.72
CA VAL A 39 -5.00 -4.26 2.65
C VAL A 39 -5.65 -3.41 3.74
N LEU A 40 -5.30 -3.66 4.99
CA LEU A 40 -5.67 -2.80 6.11
C LEU A 40 -4.47 -1.90 6.40
N PHE A 41 -4.68 -0.59 6.38
CA PHE A 41 -3.64 0.38 6.61
C PHE A 41 -4.06 1.39 7.68
N ARG A 42 -3.08 1.94 8.38
CA ARG A 42 -3.26 2.98 9.39
C ARG A 42 -2.04 3.92 9.32
N PRO A 43 -2.23 5.25 9.25
CA PRO A 43 -1.12 6.19 9.30
C PRO A 43 -0.48 6.21 10.71
N GLU A 44 0.83 6.41 10.73
CA GLU A 44 1.61 6.57 11.95
C GLU A 44 1.48 8.02 12.46
N VAL A 45 1.15 8.19 13.74
CA VAL A 45 0.73 9.50 14.28
C VAL A 45 1.89 10.49 14.32
N ASN A 46 3.11 10.02 14.59
CA ASN A 46 4.29 10.89 14.67
C ASN A 46 4.71 11.40 13.28
N GLN A 47 4.45 10.63 12.22
CA GLN A 47 4.75 11.00 10.84
C GLN A 47 3.61 11.71 10.11
N LEU A 48 2.45 11.89 10.74
CA LEU A 48 1.26 12.46 10.11
C LEU A 48 1.50 13.85 9.51
N CYS A 49 2.28 14.69 10.20
CA CYS A 49 2.66 16.01 9.69
C CYS A 49 3.55 15.94 8.45
N ASN A 50 4.44 14.96 8.37
CA ASN A 50 5.32 14.77 7.22
C ASN A 50 4.54 14.20 6.02
N ILE A 51 3.70 13.19 6.27
CA ILE A 51 2.80 12.60 5.28
C ILE A 51 1.90 13.69 4.69
N PHE A 52 1.28 14.53 5.52
CA PHE A 52 0.42 15.61 5.04
C PHE A 52 1.17 16.62 4.17
N LYS A 53 2.37 17.05 4.58
CA LYS A 53 3.17 18.02 3.83
C LYS A 53 3.61 17.49 2.47
N ASN A 54 4.00 16.21 2.39
CA ASN A 54 4.56 15.62 1.17
C ASN A 54 3.50 15.05 0.23
N LEU A 55 2.43 14.44 0.78
CA LEU A 55 1.47 13.63 0.03
C LEU A 55 0.05 14.23 0.04
N GLY A 56 -0.25 15.15 0.95
CA GLY A 56 -1.58 15.75 1.11
C GLY A 56 -2.58 14.85 1.84
N LEU A 57 -3.87 15.21 1.74
CA LEU A 57 -4.97 14.44 2.34
C LEU A 57 -5.20 13.10 1.62
N ASP A 58 -4.97 13.06 0.30
CA ASP A 58 -5.20 11.90 -0.56
C ASP A 58 -4.00 10.95 -0.63
N TYR A 59 -3.17 10.92 0.42
CA TYR A 59 -1.96 10.09 0.46
C TYR A 59 -2.32 8.62 0.23
N ASP A 60 -3.43 8.13 0.79
CA ASP A 60 -3.85 6.74 0.68
C ASP A 60 -4.28 6.34 -0.74
N GLU A 61 -4.70 7.30 -1.55
CA GLU A 61 -5.09 7.08 -2.95
C GLU A 61 -3.88 6.93 -3.86
N ARG A 62 -2.77 7.60 -3.53
CA ARG A 62 -1.57 7.65 -4.36
C ARG A 62 -0.55 6.60 -3.97
N ILE A 63 -0.24 6.49 -2.67
CA ILE A 63 0.87 5.62 -2.23
C ILE A 63 0.45 4.16 -2.14
N LEU A 64 -0.77 3.88 -1.67
CA LEU A 64 -1.18 2.49 -1.41
C LEU A 64 -1.24 1.68 -2.69
N PRO A 65 -1.83 2.16 -3.80
CA PRO A 65 -1.83 1.40 -5.05
C PRO A 65 -0.43 1.25 -5.63
N SER A 66 0.44 2.25 -5.47
CA SER A 66 1.82 2.23 -5.96
C SER A 66 2.65 1.14 -5.27
N ILE A 67 2.73 1.19 -3.93
CA ILE A 67 3.47 0.21 -3.12
C ILE A 67 2.88 -1.19 -3.29
N THR A 68 1.55 -1.31 -3.25
CA THR A 68 0.87 -2.60 -3.41
C THR A 68 1.16 -3.21 -4.78
N SER A 69 1.09 -2.42 -5.85
CA SER A 69 1.36 -2.93 -7.20
C SER A 69 2.82 -3.33 -7.38
N GLU A 70 3.77 -2.61 -6.76
CA GLU A 70 5.18 -2.95 -6.79
C GLU A 70 5.46 -4.30 -6.10
N VAL A 71 5.00 -4.43 -4.85
CA VAL A 71 5.17 -5.67 -4.07
C VAL A 71 4.47 -6.84 -4.77
N LEU A 72 3.28 -6.62 -5.33
CA LEU A 72 2.55 -7.67 -6.07
C LEU A 72 3.32 -8.14 -7.29
N LYS A 73 3.85 -7.23 -8.10
CA LYS A 73 4.63 -7.59 -9.28
C LYS A 73 5.87 -8.40 -8.89
N SER A 74 6.59 -7.96 -7.85
CA SER A 74 7.78 -8.66 -7.34
C SER A 74 7.47 -10.07 -6.84
N VAL A 75 6.39 -10.24 -6.06
CA VAL A 75 6.03 -11.54 -5.50
C VAL A 75 5.43 -12.45 -6.57
N VAL A 76 4.51 -11.95 -7.39
CA VAL A 76 3.82 -12.78 -8.39
C VAL A 76 4.75 -13.24 -9.51
N ALA A 77 5.79 -12.48 -9.84
CA ALA A 77 6.83 -12.92 -10.79
C ALA A 77 7.62 -14.16 -10.33
N GLN A 78 7.55 -14.52 -9.04
CA GLN A 78 8.25 -15.68 -8.48
C GLN A 78 7.40 -16.96 -8.51
N PHE A 79 6.09 -16.86 -8.74
CA PHE A 79 5.14 -17.98 -8.70
C PHE A 79 4.43 -18.18 -10.04
N ASP A 80 4.06 -19.43 -10.32
CA ASP A 80 3.21 -19.76 -11.47
C ASP A 80 1.71 -19.54 -11.16
N ALA A 81 0.88 -19.36 -12.19
CA ALA A 81 -0.56 -19.12 -12.02
C ALA A 81 -1.27 -20.21 -11.19
N ALA A 82 -0.86 -21.48 -11.34
CA ALA A 82 -1.41 -22.60 -10.58
C ALA A 82 -0.99 -22.58 -9.10
N GLU A 83 0.23 -22.12 -8.81
CA GLU A 83 0.76 -22.02 -7.44
C GLU A 83 0.08 -20.91 -6.64
N LEU A 84 -0.33 -19.82 -7.30
CA LEU A 84 -1.07 -18.74 -6.64
C LEU A 84 -2.39 -19.21 -6.01
N ILE A 85 -3.04 -20.22 -6.61
CA ILE A 85 -4.30 -20.79 -6.12
C ILE A 85 -4.03 -21.82 -5.03
N THR A 86 -3.08 -22.73 -5.30
CA THR A 86 -2.81 -23.89 -4.43
C THR A 86 -2.03 -23.51 -3.17
N GLN A 87 -1.10 -22.55 -3.27
CA GLN A 87 -0.21 -22.11 -2.19
C GLN A 87 -0.54 -20.71 -1.69
N ARG A 88 -1.84 -20.37 -1.62
CA ARG A 88 -2.31 -19.04 -1.23
C ARG A 88 -1.69 -18.50 0.07
N GLU A 89 -1.51 -19.37 1.07
CA GLU A 89 -0.90 -18.96 2.35
C GLU A 89 0.60 -18.61 2.20
N ALA A 90 1.36 -19.33 1.37
CA ALA A 90 2.75 -19.01 1.11
C ALA A 90 2.90 -17.66 0.40
N VAL A 91 2.03 -17.39 -0.59
CA VAL A 91 1.98 -16.11 -1.31
C VAL A 91 1.63 -14.97 -0.35
N LYS A 92 0.67 -15.18 0.56
CA LYS A 92 0.31 -14.20 1.60
C LYS A 92 1.50 -13.86 2.49
N GLN A 93 2.29 -14.84 2.92
CA GLN A 93 3.50 -14.58 3.74
C GLN A 93 4.53 -13.76 2.96
N HIS A 94 4.80 -14.09 1.70
CA HIS A 94 5.73 -13.32 0.86
C HIS A 94 5.27 -11.88 0.66
N LEU A 95 3.97 -11.67 0.43
CA LEU A 95 3.41 -10.33 0.33
C LEU A 95 3.58 -9.54 1.64
N LEU A 96 3.29 -10.15 2.79
CA LEU A 96 3.47 -9.50 4.10
C LEU A 96 4.93 -9.11 4.35
N LEU A 97 5.88 -9.97 3.99
CA LEU A 97 7.31 -9.67 4.09
C LEU A 97 7.71 -8.52 3.17
N GLY A 98 7.19 -8.50 1.93
CA GLY A 98 7.44 -7.41 0.98
C GLY A 98 6.89 -6.06 1.47
N PHE A 99 5.68 -6.04 2.05
CA PHE A 99 5.12 -4.83 2.64
C PHE A 99 5.95 -4.33 3.82
N LYS A 100 6.39 -5.23 4.71
CA LYS A 100 7.20 -4.85 5.87
C LYS A 100 8.49 -4.14 5.43
N ARG A 101 9.20 -4.72 4.47
CA ARG A 101 10.47 -4.19 3.95
C ARG A 101 10.32 -2.78 3.36
N ASN A 102 9.31 -2.58 2.51
CA ASN A 102 9.07 -1.26 1.89
C ASN A 102 8.61 -0.20 2.89
N THR A 103 7.87 -0.57 3.93
CA THR A 103 7.49 0.39 4.99
C THR A 103 8.67 0.82 5.87
N GLU A 104 9.68 -0.03 6.01
CA GLU A 104 10.92 0.30 6.72
C GLU A 104 11.77 1.27 5.86
N GLU A 105 11.85 1.04 4.56
CA GLU A 105 12.59 1.88 3.61
C GLU A 105 11.93 3.24 3.33
N SER A 106 10.59 3.34 3.45
CA SER A 106 9.85 4.59 3.25
C SER A 106 9.70 5.43 4.53
N GLY A 107 10.15 4.90 5.67
CA GLY A 107 10.09 5.56 6.98
C GLY A 107 11.31 6.45 7.30
N GLU A 108 12.27 6.56 6.36
CA GLU A 108 13.42 7.47 6.41
C GLU A 108 13.23 8.72 5.52
#